data_AF-B8KH87-F1
#
_entry.id   AF-B8KH87-F1
#
_cell.length_a   1.000
_cell.length_b   1.000
_cell.length_c   1.000
_cell.angle_alpha   90.00
_cell.angle_beta   90.00
_cell.angle_gamma   90.00
#
_symmetry.space_group_name_H-M   'P 1'
#
loop_
_entity.id
_entity.type
_entity.pdbx_description
1 polymer ?
#
loop_
_entity_poly.entity_id
_entity_poly.type
_entity_poly.pdbx_seq_one_letter_code
_entity_poly.pdbx_strand_id
1 'polypeptide(L)'
;MQHRCVRLRKICIADTRWQNMAFIALTTTRSPGQYSMKTYLKSPKALLSLAFPLALLAACAEQPSIQTGENAETIMGELAKVDNSRVDLAYVDPTADYARYNKVYIEPLDLDNVEIIQPNTSGSMVNRYNREWELTDADKEKLQSTFRESMTKALTDGGAFEIVEKGGDDVIKLEGMLTRIAPSGPKDDQKSRTTSRSTVISEGAGSMSIAIMIADGDSGEPLAIIKDTRSSVNSSMWGINNSVSNMAEVRRNFNAWAAQIHDGLLALQARGRGE
;
A
#
# COMPACT_ATOMS: atom_id res chain seq x y z
N MET A 1 3.73 22.49 -16.96
CA MET A 1 3.87 21.42 -15.94
C MET A 1 2.89 21.53 -14.77
N GLN A 2 2.38 22.71 -14.38
CA GLN A 2 1.42 22.87 -13.25
C GLN A 2 0.00 22.32 -13.46
N HIS A 3 -0.48 22.12 -14.69
CA HIS A 3 -1.86 21.66 -14.93
C HIS A 3 -2.09 20.14 -14.79
N ARG A 4 -1.04 19.32 -14.65
CA ARG A 4 -1.15 17.84 -14.74
C ARG A 4 -1.13 17.14 -13.38
N CYS A 5 -0.38 17.66 -12.40
CA CYS A 5 -0.51 17.32 -10.98
C CYS A 5 -1.96 17.54 -10.48
N VAL A 6 -2.71 18.45 -11.11
CA VAL A 6 -4.14 18.68 -10.86
C VAL A 6 -5.01 17.47 -11.25
N ARG A 7 -4.61 16.59 -12.16
CA ARG A 7 -5.42 15.45 -12.62
C ARG A 7 -5.44 14.32 -11.60
N LEU A 8 -4.28 13.88 -11.08
CA LEU A 8 -4.21 12.93 -9.96
C LEU A 8 -4.92 13.47 -8.72
N ARG A 9 -4.74 14.78 -8.45
CA ARG A 9 -5.44 15.48 -7.37
C ARG A 9 -6.95 15.49 -7.57
N LYS A 10 -7.46 15.82 -8.77
CA LYS A 10 -8.90 15.77 -9.07
C LYS A 10 -9.47 14.36 -8.94
N ILE A 11 -8.73 13.32 -9.33
CA ILE A 11 -9.16 11.91 -9.20
C ILE A 11 -9.23 11.48 -7.73
N CYS A 12 -8.34 11.98 -6.87
CA CYS A 12 -8.39 11.68 -5.44
C CYS A 12 -9.41 12.54 -4.68
N ILE A 13 -9.71 13.75 -5.15
CA ILE A 13 -10.62 14.70 -4.48
C ILE A 13 -12.09 14.52 -4.91
N ALA A 14 -12.37 14.16 -6.17
CA ALA A 14 -13.72 14.25 -6.74
C ALA A 14 -14.67 13.10 -6.37
N ASP A 15 -14.20 12.04 -5.73
CA ASP A 15 -15.03 10.87 -5.47
C ASP A 15 -15.39 10.75 -3.97
N THR A 16 -16.63 11.14 -3.67
CA THR A 16 -17.19 11.23 -2.32
C THR A 16 -17.45 9.85 -1.70
N ARG A 17 -17.33 8.76 -2.47
CA ARG A 17 -17.39 7.38 -1.92
C ARG A 17 -16.12 7.02 -1.13
N TRP A 18 -15.01 7.77 -1.29
CA TRP A 18 -13.73 7.51 -0.62
C TRP A 18 -13.68 7.92 0.86
N GLN A 19 -14.59 8.77 1.36
CA GLN A 19 -14.58 9.18 2.78
C GLN A 19 -15.24 8.14 3.72
N ASN A 20 -16.09 7.26 3.21
CA ASN A 20 -16.93 6.37 4.03
C ASN A 20 -16.40 4.95 4.25
N MET A 21 -15.32 4.52 3.58
CA MET A 21 -14.79 3.16 3.76
C MET A 21 -14.00 2.96 5.06
N ALA A 22 -13.76 4.02 5.85
CA ALA A 22 -13.11 3.93 7.16
C ALA A 22 -14.02 3.42 8.30
N PHE A 23 -15.29 3.08 8.04
CA PHE A 23 -16.29 2.85 9.10
C PHE A 23 -16.77 1.39 9.29
N ILE A 24 -16.32 0.41 8.52
CA ILE A 24 -16.80 -0.98 8.62
C ILE A 24 -15.63 -1.95 8.80
N ALA A 25 -14.98 -1.90 9.96
CA ALA A 25 -14.04 -2.95 10.37
C ALA A 25 -13.92 -3.06 11.89
N LEU A 26 -15.03 -3.06 12.63
CA LEU A 26 -15.03 -3.37 14.07
C LEU A 26 -16.45 -3.78 14.49
N THR A 27 -16.79 -5.06 14.37
CA THR A 27 -17.78 -5.76 15.21
C THR A 27 -17.90 -7.23 14.77
N THR A 28 -16.97 -8.08 15.20
CA THR A 28 -17.26 -9.50 15.39
C THR A 28 -16.47 -10.01 16.59
N THR A 29 -16.88 -9.60 17.78
CA THR A 29 -16.45 -10.21 19.04
C THR A 29 -17.21 -11.53 19.23
N ARG A 30 -16.55 -12.65 18.90
CA ARG A 30 -17.06 -14.00 19.16
C ARG A 30 -16.79 -14.37 20.62
N SER A 31 -17.86 -14.60 21.36
CA SER A 31 -17.91 -15.06 22.76
C SER A 31 -17.13 -16.37 22.99
N PRO A 32 -16.37 -16.52 24.09
CA PRO A 32 -15.80 -17.81 24.48
C PRO A 32 -16.81 -18.61 25.32
N GLY A 33 -17.38 -19.65 24.69
CA GLY A 33 -18.20 -20.66 25.34
C GLY A 33 -17.36 -21.59 26.24
N GLN A 34 -17.94 -21.88 27.40
CA GLN A 34 -17.43 -22.70 28.50
C GLN A 34 -17.12 -24.14 28.07
N TYR A 35 -16.00 -24.70 28.55
CA TYR A 35 -15.74 -26.14 28.48
C TYR A 35 -15.65 -26.75 29.89
N SER A 36 -16.53 -27.72 30.11
CA SER A 36 -16.66 -28.58 31.29
C SER A 36 -15.65 -29.72 31.23
N MET A 37 -14.84 -29.87 32.29
CA MET A 37 -14.00 -31.06 32.52
C MET A 37 -14.89 -32.27 32.81
N LYS A 38 -14.81 -33.31 31.97
CA LYS A 38 -15.24 -34.67 32.33
C LYS A 38 -14.24 -35.73 31.85
N THR A 39 -13.50 -36.25 32.84
CA THR A 39 -13.16 -37.66 33.09
C THR A 39 -12.55 -38.52 31.97
N TYR A 40 -11.29 -38.86 32.19
CA TYR A 40 -10.54 -39.96 31.58
C TYR A 40 -11.13 -41.33 31.95
N LEU A 41 -11.31 -42.19 30.95
CA LEU A 41 -11.42 -43.65 31.11
C LEU A 41 -10.69 -44.36 29.97
N LYS A 42 -9.95 -45.40 30.36
CA LYS A 42 -8.91 -46.13 29.63
C LYS A 42 -9.48 -47.09 28.56
N SER A 43 -8.81 -47.16 27.40
CA SER A 43 -8.42 -48.31 26.53
C SER A 43 -9.39 -49.51 26.31
N PRO A 44 -9.37 -50.25 25.16
CA PRO A 44 -8.19 -50.61 24.37
C PRO A 44 -8.38 -50.69 22.84
N LYS A 45 -7.28 -51.08 22.18
CA LYS A 45 -7.02 -51.18 20.74
C LYS A 45 -8.12 -51.90 19.94
N ALA A 46 -8.61 -51.23 18.89
CA ALA A 46 -9.23 -51.87 17.74
C ALA A 46 -8.63 -51.25 16.46
N LEU A 47 -7.93 -52.09 15.70
CA LEU A 47 -7.53 -51.82 14.32
C LEU A 47 -8.78 -51.59 13.49
N LEU A 48 -9.01 -50.36 13.05
CA LEU A 48 -9.90 -50.06 11.93
C LEU A 48 -9.12 -49.24 10.92
N SER A 49 -8.80 -49.88 9.80
CA SER A 49 -8.35 -49.25 8.57
C SER A 49 -9.39 -48.20 8.16
N LEU A 50 -9.06 -46.93 8.36
CA LEU A 50 -9.81 -45.81 7.80
C LEU A 50 -8.95 -45.25 6.65
N ALA A 51 -9.30 -45.63 5.42
CA ALA A 51 -8.87 -44.93 4.23
C ALA A 51 -9.45 -43.50 4.30
N PHE A 52 -8.64 -42.56 4.79
CA PHE A 52 -8.95 -41.14 4.78
C PHE A 52 -8.79 -40.67 3.32
N PRO A 53 -9.85 -40.29 2.60
CA PRO A 53 -9.65 -39.68 1.30
C PRO A 53 -8.96 -38.34 1.57
N LEU A 54 -7.70 -38.25 1.13
CA LEU A 54 -6.91 -37.04 1.15
C LEU A 54 -7.56 -36.07 0.14
N ALA A 55 -8.62 -35.38 0.58
CA ALA A 55 -9.20 -34.27 -0.13
C ALA A 55 -8.15 -33.16 -0.16
N LEU A 56 -7.33 -33.18 -1.21
CA LEU A 56 -6.46 -32.07 -1.58
C LEU A 56 -7.38 -30.87 -1.83
N LEU A 57 -7.58 -30.05 -0.80
CA LEU A 57 -8.09 -28.70 -0.94
C LEU A 57 -7.06 -27.95 -1.77
N ALA A 58 -7.23 -27.99 -3.09
CA ALA A 58 -6.63 -27.02 -3.99
C ALA A 58 -7.21 -25.67 -3.56
N ALA A 59 -6.48 -24.97 -2.70
CA ALA A 59 -6.66 -23.54 -2.49
C ALA A 59 -6.27 -22.88 -3.83
N CYS A 60 -7.25 -22.75 -4.73
CA CYS A 60 -7.11 -21.87 -5.88
C CYS A 60 -6.93 -20.46 -5.33
N ALA A 61 -5.67 -20.02 -5.24
CA ALA A 61 -5.38 -18.60 -5.12
C ALA A 61 -5.92 -17.97 -6.41
N GLU A 62 -6.99 -17.19 -6.31
CA GLU A 62 -7.54 -16.48 -7.45
C GLU A 62 -6.48 -15.54 -8.02
N GLN A 63 -6.15 -15.73 -9.30
CA GLN A 63 -5.15 -14.91 -9.99
C GLN A 63 -5.73 -13.52 -10.29
N PRO A 64 -4.90 -12.46 -10.27
CA PRO A 64 -5.34 -11.13 -10.67
C PRO A 64 -5.91 -11.13 -12.08
N SER A 65 -7.08 -10.51 -12.29
CA SER A 65 -7.75 -10.48 -13.60
C SER A 65 -8.38 -9.12 -13.88
N ILE A 66 -8.22 -8.61 -15.11
CA ILE A 66 -8.84 -7.35 -15.53
C ILE A 66 -10.31 -7.61 -15.85
N GLN A 67 -11.21 -6.80 -15.29
CA GLN A 67 -12.63 -6.86 -15.61
C GLN A 67 -12.88 -6.52 -17.08
N THR A 68 -13.72 -7.29 -17.75
CA THR A 68 -14.09 -7.07 -19.15
C THR A 68 -15.61 -7.20 -19.34
N GLY A 69 -16.14 -6.52 -20.36
CA GLY A 69 -17.57 -6.56 -20.70
C GLY A 69 -18.38 -5.36 -20.20
N GLU A 70 -19.69 -5.40 -20.43
CA GLU A 70 -20.63 -4.28 -20.21
C GLU A 70 -20.79 -3.89 -18.72
N ASN A 71 -20.48 -4.80 -17.80
CA ASN A 71 -20.53 -4.58 -16.35
C ASN A 71 -19.18 -4.24 -15.73
N ALA A 72 -18.12 -4.06 -16.54
CA ALA A 72 -16.81 -3.73 -16.01
C ALA A 72 -16.83 -2.37 -15.30
N GLU A 73 -16.31 -2.33 -14.08
CA GLU A 73 -16.12 -1.06 -13.38
C GLU A 73 -14.97 -0.30 -14.05
N THR A 74 -15.31 0.78 -14.76
CA THR A 74 -14.32 1.64 -15.40
C THR A 74 -14.25 3.01 -14.76
N ILE A 75 -13.03 3.56 -14.72
CA ILE A 75 -12.79 4.96 -14.35
C ILE A 75 -12.15 5.69 -15.53
N MET A 76 -12.40 7.00 -15.61
CA MET A 76 -11.89 7.85 -16.69
C MET A 76 -12.27 7.37 -18.10
N GLY A 77 -13.35 6.59 -18.23
CA GLY A 77 -13.87 6.05 -19.49
C GLY A 77 -13.21 4.75 -19.94
N GLU A 78 -11.92 4.55 -19.66
CA GLU A 78 -11.10 3.52 -20.32
C GLU A 78 -10.35 2.60 -19.34
N LEU A 79 -10.12 3.02 -18.09
CA LEU A 79 -9.38 2.20 -17.12
C LEU A 79 -10.32 1.19 -16.45
N ALA A 80 -10.13 -0.09 -16.73
CA ALA A 80 -10.90 -1.19 -16.15
C ALA A 80 -10.31 -1.66 -14.82
N LYS A 81 -11.16 -1.99 -13.85
CA LYS A 81 -10.75 -2.52 -12.55
C LYS A 81 -10.04 -3.87 -12.67
N VAL A 82 -9.05 -4.08 -11.82
CA VAL A 82 -8.36 -5.37 -11.65
C VAL A 82 -8.89 -6.05 -10.39
N ASP A 83 -9.55 -7.20 -10.58
CA ASP A 83 -9.98 -8.06 -9.48
C ASP A 83 -8.81 -8.88 -8.93
N ASN A 84 -8.92 -9.27 -7.66
CA ASN A 84 -7.93 -10.08 -6.95
C ASN A 84 -6.51 -9.48 -6.99
N SER A 85 -6.44 -8.15 -7.10
CA SER A 85 -5.17 -7.43 -7.05
C SER A 85 -4.57 -7.50 -5.64
N ARG A 86 -3.24 -7.42 -5.53
CA ARG A 86 -2.53 -7.44 -4.23
C ARG A 86 -2.56 -6.09 -3.51
N VAL A 87 -3.22 -5.09 -4.09
CA VAL A 87 -3.45 -3.75 -3.55
C VAL A 87 -4.93 -3.58 -3.27
N ASP A 88 -5.31 -2.59 -2.45
CA ASP A 88 -6.72 -2.30 -2.20
C ASP A 88 -7.48 -2.06 -3.50
N LEU A 89 -6.89 -1.29 -4.43
CA LEU A 89 -7.49 -0.96 -5.71
C LEU A 89 -6.45 -0.80 -6.83
N ALA A 90 -6.77 -1.39 -7.98
CA ALA A 90 -6.04 -1.20 -9.22
C ALA A 90 -7.01 -1.06 -10.40
N TYR A 91 -6.72 -0.12 -11.28
CA TYR A 91 -7.40 0.06 -12.57
C TYR A 91 -6.32 0.18 -13.66
N VAL A 92 -6.57 -0.41 -14.82
CA VAL A 92 -5.60 -0.56 -15.91
C VAL A 92 -6.33 -0.34 -17.23
N ASP A 93 -5.68 0.30 -18.20
CA ASP A 93 -6.15 0.36 -19.58
C ASP A 93 -5.91 -1.01 -20.24
N PRO A 94 -6.95 -1.80 -20.54
CA PRO A 94 -6.76 -3.12 -21.13
C PRO A 94 -6.31 -3.08 -22.59
N THR A 95 -6.37 -1.91 -23.25
CA THR A 95 -6.12 -1.69 -24.68
C THR A 95 -4.75 -1.11 -24.98
N ALA A 96 -4.06 -0.56 -23.98
CA ALA A 96 -2.72 -0.03 -24.12
C ALA A 96 -1.71 -1.13 -24.48
N ASP A 97 -0.79 -0.82 -25.39
CA ASP A 97 0.35 -1.69 -25.69
C ASP A 97 1.44 -1.49 -24.63
N TYR A 98 1.41 -2.32 -23.58
CA TYR A 98 2.44 -2.26 -22.53
C TYR A 98 3.81 -2.76 -22.99
N ALA A 99 3.86 -3.57 -24.05
CA ALA A 99 5.09 -4.23 -24.47
C ALA A 99 6.13 -3.26 -25.06
N ARG A 100 5.70 -2.10 -25.56
CA ARG A 100 6.58 -1.03 -26.04
C ARG A 100 7.38 -0.34 -24.93
N TYR A 101 6.85 -0.28 -23.71
CA TYR A 101 7.48 0.51 -22.65
C TYR A 101 8.59 -0.27 -21.97
N ASN A 102 9.84 0.11 -22.23
CA ASN A 102 11.03 -0.46 -21.61
C ASN A 102 11.75 0.52 -20.66
N LYS A 103 11.29 1.77 -20.60
CA LYS A 103 11.87 2.84 -19.78
C LYS A 103 10.87 3.35 -18.77
N VAL A 104 11.35 3.77 -17.61
CA VAL A 104 10.52 4.41 -16.58
C VAL A 104 11.13 5.72 -16.11
N TYR A 105 10.32 6.77 -16.15
CA TYR A 105 10.60 8.04 -15.49
C TYR A 105 9.83 8.08 -14.16
N ILE A 106 10.57 8.19 -13.04
CA ILE A 106 9.99 8.25 -11.70
C ILE A 106 9.91 9.73 -11.28
N GLU A 107 8.70 10.27 -11.14
CA GLU A 107 8.52 11.61 -10.60
C GLU A 107 8.78 11.64 -9.08
N PRO A 108 9.24 12.77 -8.52
CA PRO A 108 9.28 12.95 -7.08
C PRO A 108 7.90 12.70 -6.45
N LEU A 109 7.87 11.98 -5.34
CA LEU A 109 6.64 11.71 -4.59
C LEU A 109 5.94 13.04 -4.21
N ASP A 110 4.68 13.19 -4.60
CA ASP A 110 3.84 14.33 -4.20
C ASP A 110 3.43 14.18 -2.72
N LEU A 111 3.73 15.22 -1.94
CA LEU A 111 3.51 15.31 -0.49
C LEU A 111 2.75 16.59 -0.10
N ASP A 112 2.15 17.30 -1.06
CA ASP A 112 1.53 18.61 -0.81
C ASP A 112 0.18 18.51 -0.08
N ASN A 113 -0.56 17.40 -0.25
CA ASN A 113 -1.92 17.22 0.25
C ASN A 113 -2.06 15.96 1.11
N VAL A 114 -1.05 15.68 1.94
CA VAL A 114 -1.09 14.53 2.84
C VAL A 114 -2.05 14.82 3.99
N GLU A 115 -3.08 13.99 4.14
CA GLU A 115 -3.92 13.99 5.33
C GLU A 115 -3.15 13.35 6.51
N ILE A 116 -3.00 14.08 7.61
CA ILE A 116 -2.32 13.58 8.81
C ILE A 116 -3.37 13.29 9.89
N ILE A 117 -3.64 12.01 10.13
CA ILE A 117 -4.49 11.60 11.25
C ILE A 117 -3.64 11.64 12.53
N GLN A 118 -4.01 12.57 13.42
CA GLN A 118 -3.29 12.79 14.67
C GLN A 118 -3.41 11.56 15.59
N PRO A 119 -2.32 11.10 16.22
CA PRO A 119 -2.39 10.02 17.20
C PRO A 119 -3.27 10.43 18.39
N ASN A 120 -4.11 9.52 18.89
CA ASN A 120 -4.94 9.79 20.05
C ASN A 120 -4.05 9.95 21.30
N THR A 121 -4.06 11.14 21.91
CA THR A 121 -3.21 11.49 23.06
C THR A 121 -3.98 11.65 24.36
N SER A 122 -5.25 11.24 24.38
CA SER A 122 -6.13 11.30 25.55
C SER A 122 -5.72 10.26 26.62
N GLY A 123 -4.70 10.59 27.41
CA GLY A 123 -4.32 9.79 28.58
C GLY A 123 -2.97 10.11 29.22
N SER A 124 -2.08 10.86 28.57
CA SER A 124 -0.74 11.15 29.11
C SER A 124 -0.60 12.60 29.60
N MET A 125 -0.05 12.79 30.82
CA MET A 125 0.26 14.09 31.43
C MET A 125 1.26 14.97 30.64
N VAL A 126 1.67 14.54 29.44
CA VAL A 126 2.54 15.25 28.48
C VAL A 126 1.76 16.31 27.66
N ASN A 127 0.47 16.48 27.94
CA ASN A 127 -0.53 17.25 27.20
C ASN A 127 -0.35 18.80 27.17
N ARG A 128 0.84 19.33 27.46
CA ARG A 128 1.12 20.78 27.37
C ARG A 128 2.06 21.18 26.25
N TYR A 129 2.73 20.21 25.62
CA TYR A 129 3.75 20.44 24.58
C TYR A 129 3.46 19.69 23.26
N ASN A 130 2.32 19.02 23.17
CA ASN A 130 1.97 18.16 22.04
C ASN A 130 1.59 19.01 20.82
N ARG A 131 2.58 19.33 19.97
CA ARG A 131 2.31 19.90 18.65
C ARG A 131 1.69 18.83 17.78
N GLU A 132 0.74 19.24 16.95
CA GLU A 132 0.18 18.39 15.91
C GLU A 132 1.31 17.84 15.03
N TRP A 133 1.17 16.59 14.60
CA TRP A 133 2.08 15.97 13.66
C TRP A 133 2.09 16.77 12.37
N GLU A 134 3.30 17.15 11.96
CA GLU A 134 3.57 17.83 10.70
C GLU A 134 4.73 17.13 9.99
N LEU A 135 4.66 17.13 8.65
CA LEU A 135 5.79 16.74 7.80
C LEU A 135 6.69 17.95 7.61
N THR A 136 7.89 17.89 8.19
CA THR A 136 8.93 18.89 7.96
C THR A 136 9.54 18.69 6.57
N ASP A 137 10.24 19.70 6.05
CA ASP A 137 10.91 19.58 4.75
C ASP A 137 11.94 18.43 4.72
N ALA A 138 12.63 18.20 5.84
CA ALA A 138 13.56 17.07 6.00
C ALA A 138 12.83 15.71 5.95
N ASP A 139 11.62 15.62 6.52
CA ASP A 139 10.82 14.39 6.40
C ASP A 139 10.38 14.17 4.95
N LYS A 140 9.96 15.23 4.27
CA LYS A 140 9.53 15.17 2.86
C LYS A 140 10.65 14.71 1.95
N GLU A 141 11.85 15.28 2.09
CA GLU A 141 13.03 14.88 1.33
C GLU A 141 13.40 13.41 1.59
N LYS A 142 13.30 12.96 2.84
CA LYS A 142 13.56 11.57 3.20
C LYS A 142 12.51 10.61 2.62
N LEU A 143 11.24 10.99 2.61
CA LEU A 143 10.16 10.21 1.99
C LEU A 143 10.35 10.12 0.47
N GLN A 144 10.67 11.23 -0.18
CA GLN A 144 10.91 11.30 -1.62
C GLN A 144 12.12 10.45 -2.04
N SER A 145 13.24 10.57 -1.33
CA SER A 145 14.44 9.76 -1.61
C SER A 145 14.18 8.27 -1.38
N THR A 146 13.54 7.90 -0.26
CA THR A 146 13.21 6.49 0.04
C THR A 146 12.26 5.90 -0.99
N PHE A 147 11.26 6.66 -1.45
CA PHE A 147 10.34 6.25 -2.51
C PHE A 147 11.08 6.00 -3.82
N ARG A 148 11.89 6.98 -4.28
CA ARG A 148 12.67 6.86 -5.52
C ARG A 148 13.60 5.66 -5.47
N GLU A 149 14.34 5.47 -4.38
CA GLU A 149 15.24 4.31 -4.20
C GLU A 149 14.49 2.97 -4.28
N SER A 150 13.33 2.87 -3.62
CA SER A 150 12.53 1.64 -3.59
C SER A 150 11.99 1.30 -4.98
N MET A 151 11.47 2.31 -5.69
CA MET A 151 10.96 2.18 -7.06
C MET A 151 12.08 1.83 -8.04
N THR A 152 13.19 2.56 -8.03
CA THR A 152 14.35 2.26 -8.87
C THR A 152 14.81 0.83 -8.65
N LYS A 153 15.01 0.40 -7.40
CA LYS A 153 15.49 -0.95 -7.08
C LYS A 153 14.58 -2.03 -7.68
N ALA A 154 13.26 -1.91 -7.48
CA ALA A 154 12.32 -2.93 -7.95
C ALA A 154 12.17 -2.91 -9.48
N LEU A 155 12.07 -1.73 -10.10
CA LEU A 155 11.83 -1.61 -11.53
C LEU A 155 13.06 -2.00 -12.37
N THR A 156 14.26 -1.83 -11.85
CA THR A 156 15.46 -2.34 -12.53
C THR A 156 15.73 -3.82 -12.29
N ASP A 157 14.97 -4.47 -11.40
CA ASP A 157 15.22 -5.87 -11.06
C ASP A 157 15.09 -6.76 -12.29
N GLY A 158 15.99 -7.75 -12.40
CA GLY A 158 16.07 -8.60 -13.59
C GLY A 158 16.39 -7.87 -14.92
N GLY A 159 16.72 -6.57 -14.88
CA GLY A 159 16.89 -5.76 -16.09
C GLY A 159 15.57 -5.42 -16.80
N ALA A 160 14.44 -5.46 -16.09
CA ALA A 160 13.11 -5.29 -16.67
C ALA A 160 12.90 -3.90 -17.29
N PHE A 161 13.37 -2.83 -16.62
CA PHE A 161 13.19 -1.46 -17.07
C PHE A 161 14.46 -0.61 -16.91
N GLU A 162 14.68 0.32 -17.83
CA GLU A 162 15.70 1.36 -17.74
C GLU A 162 15.12 2.62 -17.06
N ILE A 163 15.81 3.17 -16.04
CA ILE A 163 15.37 4.42 -15.40
C ILE A 163 15.91 5.62 -16.18
N VAL A 164 15.01 6.52 -16.55
CA VAL A 164 15.32 7.78 -17.26
C VAL A 164 14.92 8.99 -16.43
N GLU A 165 15.49 10.15 -16.73
CA GLU A 165 15.26 11.40 -15.98
C GLU A 165 14.11 12.28 -16.53
N LYS A 166 13.51 11.88 -17.66
CA LYS A 166 12.40 12.61 -18.28
C LYS A 166 11.48 11.67 -19.05
N GLY A 167 10.21 12.08 -19.21
CA GLY A 167 9.27 11.43 -20.11
C GLY A 167 9.69 11.54 -21.58
N GLY A 168 9.08 10.68 -22.40
CA GLY A 168 9.28 10.61 -23.84
C GLY A 168 8.59 9.38 -24.42
N ASP A 169 8.89 9.11 -25.68
CA ASP A 169 8.39 7.93 -26.38
C ASP A 169 8.89 6.64 -25.71
N ASP A 170 8.02 5.64 -25.61
CA ASP A 170 8.27 4.34 -24.95
C ASP A 170 8.71 4.44 -23.47
N VAL A 171 8.47 5.58 -22.83
CA VAL A 171 8.70 5.80 -21.40
C VAL A 171 7.39 5.71 -20.65
N ILE A 172 7.32 4.90 -19.59
CA ILE A 172 6.29 5.02 -18.57
C ILE A 172 6.68 6.13 -17.61
N LYS A 173 5.74 7.02 -17.31
CA LYS A 173 5.86 7.98 -16.22
C LYS A 173 5.13 7.46 -14.99
N LEU A 174 5.84 7.41 -13.86
CA LEU A 174 5.33 6.98 -12.57
C LEU A 174 5.15 8.18 -11.64
N GLU A 175 3.88 8.50 -11.36
CA GLU A 175 3.49 9.63 -10.51
C GLU A 175 2.92 9.08 -9.19
N GLY A 176 3.68 9.20 -8.10
CA GLY A 176 3.24 8.83 -6.75
C GLY A 176 2.72 10.02 -5.97
N MET A 177 1.66 9.83 -5.19
CA MET A 177 1.14 10.80 -4.23
C MET A 177 0.84 10.11 -2.90
N LEU A 178 1.44 10.60 -1.82
CA LEU A 178 1.06 10.17 -0.48
C LEU A 178 -0.24 10.89 -0.10
N THR A 179 -1.30 10.13 0.16
CA THR A 179 -2.63 10.71 0.42
C THR A 179 -2.90 10.85 1.91
N ARG A 180 -2.37 9.93 2.72
CA ARG A 180 -2.61 9.90 4.16
C ARG A 180 -1.44 9.30 4.92
N ILE A 181 -1.19 9.83 6.12
CA ILE A 181 -0.42 9.18 7.17
C ILE A 181 -1.22 9.20 8.47
N ALA A 182 -1.16 8.11 9.23
CA ALA A 182 -1.75 8.01 10.56
C ALA A 182 -0.70 7.44 11.51
N PRO A 183 0.21 8.28 12.04
CA PRO A 183 1.23 7.86 13.00
C PRO A 183 0.60 7.29 14.26
N SER A 184 1.19 6.23 14.81
CA SER A 184 0.73 5.57 16.05
C SER A 184 1.21 6.26 17.34
N GLY A 185 2.13 7.21 17.25
CA GLY A 185 2.73 7.87 18.40
C GLY A 185 3.24 9.28 18.09
N PRO A 186 3.62 10.07 19.11
CA PRO A 186 4.11 11.44 18.93
C PRO A 186 5.42 11.44 18.12
N LYS A 187 5.65 12.53 17.38
CA LYS A 187 6.83 12.69 16.52
C LYS A 187 8.12 12.57 17.35
N ASP A 188 9.15 11.97 16.77
CA ASP A 188 10.45 11.77 17.42
C ASP A 188 11.33 13.02 17.34
N ASP A 189 10.93 14.09 18.05
CA ASP A 189 11.71 15.32 18.16
C ASP A 189 11.62 15.93 19.57
N GLN A 190 12.51 16.90 19.86
CA GLN A 190 12.56 17.58 21.16
C GLN A 190 11.33 18.45 21.46
N LYS A 191 10.52 18.76 20.44
CA LYS A 191 9.35 19.63 20.58
C LYS A 191 8.11 18.83 20.98
N SER A 192 8.00 17.61 20.48
CA SER A 192 6.87 16.70 20.63
C SER A 192 7.09 15.69 21.74
N ARG A 193 8.35 15.49 22.19
CA ARG A 193 8.71 14.61 23.31
C ARG A 193 9.46 15.42 24.38
N THR A 194 8.90 15.49 25.60
CA THR A 194 9.58 16.13 26.75
C THR A 194 10.89 15.39 27.06
N THR A 195 11.95 16.15 27.37
CA THR A 195 13.34 15.72 27.27
C THR A 195 13.79 14.69 28.32
N SER A 196 14.81 13.92 27.92
CA SER A 196 15.60 12.93 28.66
C SER A 196 14.95 11.56 28.87
N ARG A 197 15.00 10.71 27.84
CA ARG A 197 14.75 9.24 27.88
C ARG A 197 13.29 8.79 27.91
N SER A 198 12.40 9.46 27.18
CA SER A 198 11.10 8.86 26.87
C SER A 198 11.24 7.89 25.69
N THR A 199 11.51 6.62 25.98
CA THR A 199 11.30 5.56 25.00
C THR A 199 9.81 5.46 24.73
N VAL A 200 9.37 5.94 23.57
CA VAL A 200 7.98 5.75 23.13
C VAL A 200 7.87 4.33 22.61
N ILE A 201 6.95 3.56 23.19
CA ILE A 201 6.61 2.22 22.71
C ILE A 201 5.20 2.31 22.12
N SER A 202 5.04 1.86 20.89
CA SER A 202 3.74 1.77 20.24
C SER A 202 3.61 0.48 19.46
N GLU A 203 2.37 0.18 19.09
CA GLU A 203 1.99 -0.86 18.14
C GLU A 203 2.36 -0.42 16.71
N GLY A 204 3.61 -0.68 16.31
CA GLY A 204 4.15 -0.30 15.00
C GLY A 204 4.26 1.21 14.78
N ALA A 205 4.48 1.64 13.53
CA ALA A 205 4.68 3.05 13.14
C ALA A 205 3.37 3.81 12.79
N GLY A 206 2.25 3.10 12.67
CA GLY A 206 0.99 3.64 12.16
C GLY A 206 0.58 3.07 10.81
N SER A 207 -0.22 3.82 10.04
CA SER A 207 -0.59 3.49 8.67
C SER A 207 -0.27 4.61 7.67
N MET A 208 -0.14 4.25 6.40
CA MET A 208 0.08 5.17 5.30
C MET A 208 -0.70 4.74 4.07
N SER A 209 -1.21 5.71 3.32
CA SER A 209 -1.96 5.50 2.08
C SER A 209 -1.29 6.21 0.92
N ILE A 210 -1.24 5.54 -0.23
CA ILE A 210 -0.65 6.07 -1.46
C ILE A 210 -1.64 5.94 -2.62
N ALA A 211 -1.54 6.88 -3.55
CA ALA A 211 -2.08 6.74 -4.90
C ALA A 211 -0.94 6.84 -5.90
N ILE A 212 -0.88 5.93 -6.85
CA ILE A 212 0.15 5.89 -7.90
C ILE A 212 -0.55 5.87 -9.24
N MET A 213 -0.18 6.79 -10.13
CA MET A 213 -0.59 6.78 -11.52
C MET A 213 0.59 6.39 -12.40
N ILE A 214 0.33 5.46 -13.30
CA ILE A 214 1.23 5.04 -14.37
C ILE A 214 0.65 5.67 -15.63
N ALA A 215 1.45 6.47 -16.33
CA ALA A 215 1.03 7.21 -17.50
C ALA A 215 2.01 7.04 -18.65
N ASP A 216 1.54 7.24 -19.88
CA ASP A 216 2.39 7.37 -21.05
C ASP A 216 3.29 8.61 -20.89
N GLY A 217 4.59 8.44 -21.16
CA GLY A 217 5.61 9.45 -20.93
C GLY A 217 5.58 10.61 -21.92
N ASP A 218 4.98 10.44 -23.10
CA ASP A 218 4.85 11.46 -24.13
C ASP A 218 3.50 12.19 -24.01
N SER A 219 2.40 11.46 -24.08
CA SER A 219 1.05 12.03 -24.04
C SER A 219 0.62 12.45 -22.63
N GLY A 220 1.09 11.72 -21.60
CA GLY A 220 0.61 11.84 -20.22
C GLY A 220 -0.77 11.20 -19.99
N GLU A 221 -1.19 10.32 -20.89
CA GLU A 221 -2.41 9.53 -20.77
C GLU A 221 -2.28 8.49 -19.65
N PRO A 222 -3.26 8.37 -18.73
CA PRO A 222 -3.19 7.41 -17.65
C PRO A 222 -3.36 5.99 -18.20
N LEU A 223 -2.37 5.14 -17.95
CA LEU A 223 -2.37 3.72 -18.33
C LEU A 223 -2.83 2.83 -17.17
N ALA A 224 -2.52 3.22 -15.94
CA ALA A 224 -3.01 2.52 -14.75
C ALA A 224 -3.04 3.43 -13.53
N ILE A 225 -3.92 3.11 -12.59
CA ILE A 225 -4.05 3.78 -11.29
C ILE A 225 -4.09 2.73 -10.20
N ILE A 226 -3.27 2.92 -9.19
CA ILE A 226 -3.17 2.06 -8.01
C ILE A 226 -3.45 2.91 -6.77
N LYS A 227 -4.27 2.40 -5.85
CA LYS A 227 -4.44 2.97 -4.51
C LYS A 227 -4.30 1.86 -3.49
N ASP A 228 -3.54 2.12 -2.44
CA ASP A 228 -3.31 1.14 -1.38
C ASP A 228 -3.08 1.83 -0.03
N THR A 229 -3.55 1.20 1.03
CA THR A 229 -3.31 1.60 2.41
C THR A 229 -2.64 0.48 3.17
N ARG A 230 -1.50 0.78 3.79
CA ARG A 230 -0.77 -0.20 4.59
C ARG A 230 -0.60 0.28 6.02
N SER A 231 -1.03 -0.56 6.95
CA SER A 231 -0.65 -0.48 8.36
C SER A 231 0.69 -1.18 8.59
N SER A 232 1.39 -0.77 9.64
CA SER A 232 2.61 -1.45 10.09
C SER A 232 2.39 -2.96 10.19
N VAL A 233 3.29 -3.72 9.56
CA VAL A 233 3.21 -5.19 9.39
C VAL A 233 3.16 -5.92 10.74
N ASN A 234 3.68 -5.28 11.80
CA ASN A 234 3.69 -5.79 13.16
C ASN A 234 2.87 -4.91 14.10
N SER A 235 1.68 -4.46 13.69
CA SER A 235 0.77 -3.72 14.57
C SER A 235 0.41 -4.47 15.86
N SER A 236 0.60 -5.79 15.93
CA SER A 236 0.41 -6.57 17.17
C SER A 236 1.66 -6.68 18.06
N MET A 237 2.82 -6.17 17.64
CA MET A 237 4.06 -6.19 18.45
C MET A 237 4.41 -4.78 18.91
N TRP A 238 4.45 -4.62 20.23
CA TRP A 238 4.92 -3.40 20.87
C TRP A 238 6.42 -3.23 20.61
N GLY A 239 6.80 -2.08 20.05
CA GLY A 239 8.19 -1.79 19.68
C GLY A 239 8.56 -0.33 19.90
N ILE A 240 9.87 -0.04 19.86
CA ILE A 240 10.37 1.33 19.99
C ILE A 240 9.88 2.16 18.79
N ASN A 241 9.15 3.23 19.06
CA ASN A 241 8.70 4.21 18.07
C ASN A 241 9.68 5.38 18.03
N ASN A 242 10.57 5.37 17.04
CA ASN A 242 11.51 6.45 16.78
C ASN A 242 11.63 6.68 15.27
N SER A 243 12.30 7.76 14.89
CA SER A 243 12.47 8.14 13.48
C SER A 243 13.14 7.06 12.62
N VAL A 244 13.99 6.19 13.22
CA VAL A 244 14.67 5.10 12.51
C VAL A 244 13.74 3.93 12.26
N SER A 245 13.05 3.45 13.30
CA SER A 245 12.11 2.32 13.18
C SER A 245 10.92 2.68 12.29
N ASN A 246 10.40 3.90 12.42
CA ASN A 246 9.31 4.40 11.58
C ASN A 246 9.72 4.46 10.10
N MET A 247 10.94 4.95 9.80
CA MET A 247 11.42 4.99 8.42
C MET A 247 11.74 3.61 7.83
N ALA A 248 12.11 2.63 8.67
CA ALA A 248 12.25 1.26 8.22
C ALA A 248 10.90 0.66 7.79
N GLU A 249 9.81 0.96 8.51
CA GLU A 249 8.43 0.59 8.09
C GLU A 249 8.03 1.28 6.79
N VAL A 250 8.28 2.58 6.67
CA VAL A 250 8.01 3.32 5.43
C VAL A 250 8.72 2.69 4.24
N ARG A 251 10.02 2.39 4.36
CA ARG A 251 10.78 1.72 3.30
C ARG A 251 10.20 0.34 2.97
N ARG A 252 9.74 -0.43 3.97
CA ARG A 252 9.07 -1.72 3.72
C ARG A 252 7.80 -1.55 2.89
N ASN A 253 6.97 -0.56 3.21
CA ASN A 253 5.75 -0.28 2.46
C ASN A 253 6.06 0.15 1.02
N PHE A 254 7.02 1.07 0.83
CA PHE A 254 7.46 1.47 -0.51
C PHE A 254 8.03 0.29 -1.32
N ASN A 255 8.85 -0.56 -0.71
CA ASN A 255 9.36 -1.77 -1.38
C ASN A 255 8.23 -2.72 -1.81
N ALA A 256 7.20 -2.88 -0.96
CA ALA A 256 6.08 -3.75 -1.28
C ALA A 256 5.25 -3.22 -2.45
N TRP A 257 4.95 -1.93 -2.47
CA TRP A 257 4.27 -1.29 -3.61
C TRP A 257 5.13 -1.33 -4.87
N ALA A 258 6.43 -1.08 -4.76
CA ALA A 258 7.36 -1.13 -5.88
C ALA A 258 7.42 -2.53 -6.52
N ALA A 259 7.45 -3.60 -5.70
CA ALA A 259 7.38 -4.98 -6.18
C ALA A 259 6.04 -5.26 -6.88
N GLN A 260 4.92 -4.79 -6.33
CA GLN A 260 3.61 -4.98 -6.96
C GLN A 260 3.50 -4.27 -8.31
N ILE A 261 4.08 -3.08 -8.44
CA ILE A 261 4.12 -2.34 -9.70
C ILE A 261 5.01 -3.07 -10.71
N HIS A 262 6.20 -3.50 -10.30
CA HIS A 262 7.10 -4.27 -11.14
C HIS A 262 6.42 -5.53 -11.70
N ASP A 263 5.84 -6.35 -10.83
CA ASP A 263 5.17 -7.60 -11.21
C ASP A 263 3.96 -7.32 -12.11
N GLY A 264 3.18 -6.28 -11.79
CA GLY A 264 2.02 -5.88 -12.57
C GLY A 264 2.39 -5.40 -13.98
N LEU A 265 3.43 -4.58 -14.11
CA LEU A 265 3.90 -4.11 -15.41
C LEU A 265 4.43 -5.27 -16.27
N LEU A 266 5.18 -6.21 -15.69
CA LEU A 266 5.65 -7.40 -16.41
C LEU A 266 4.49 -8.29 -16.87
N ALA A 267 3.48 -8.49 -16.03
CA ALA A 267 2.29 -9.25 -16.40
C ALA A 267 1.54 -8.59 -17.57
N LEU A 268 1.45 -7.26 -17.59
CA LEU A 268 0.83 -6.50 -18.68
C LEU A 268 1.65 -6.57 -19.97
N GLN A 269 2.98 -6.51 -19.87
CA GLN A 269 3.86 -6.72 -21.02
C GLN A 269 3.71 -8.12 -21.63
N ALA A 270 3.69 -9.17 -20.79
CA ALA A 270 3.51 -10.54 -21.24
C ALA A 270 2.18 -10.71 -21.99
N ARG A 271 1.10 -10.17 -21.42
CA ARG A 271 -0.22 -10.14 -22.06
C ARG A 271 -0.20 -9.44 -23.43
N GLY A 272 0.49 -8.30 -23.54
CA GLY A 272 0.64 -7.57 -24.82
C GLY A 272 1.42 -8.36 -25.89
N ARG A 273 2.32 -9.25 -25.47
CA ARG A 273 3.08 -10.15 -26.35
C ARG A 273 2.30 -11.42 -26.73
N GLY A 274 1.15 -11.66 -26.11
CA GLY A 274 0.35 -12.88 -26.30
C GLY A 274 0.89 -14.11 -25.54
N GLU A 275 1.65 -13.88 -24.48
CA GLU A 275 2.16 -14.89 -23.54
C GLU A 275 1.30 -14.95 -22.26
#